data_AF-A0A959SFX1-F1
#
_entry.id   AF-A0A959SFX1-F1
#
_cell.length_a   1.000
_cell.length_b   1.000
_cell.length_c   1.000
_cell.angle_alpha   90.00
_cell.angle_beta   90.00
_cell.angle_gamma   90.00
#
_symmetry.space_group_name_H-M   'P 1'
#
loop_
_entity.id
_entity.type
_entity.pdbx_description
1 polymer ?
#
loop_
_entity_poly.entity_id
_entity_poly.type
_entity_poly.pdbx_seq_one_letter_code
_entity_poly.pdbx_strand_id
1 'polypeptide(L)' 'MKTRTALSLLFIGLAVLALGGMFKMLHWPSANIQLMLGTLAQVTALVALALNVSRRRNVKELLER' A
#
# COMPACT_ATOMS: atom_id res chain seq x y z
N MET A 1 1.19 7.81 -10.31
CA MET A 1 0.28 6.64 -10.46
C MET A 1 -1.14 7.13 -10.74
N LYS A 2 -1.92 6.45 -11.58
CA LYS A 2 -3.37 6.73 -11.63
C LYS A 2 -3.96 6.31 -10.28
N THR A 3 -4.88 7.09 -9.72
CA THR A 3 -5.49 6.81 -8.41
C THR A 3 -6.11 5.41 -8.35
N ARG A 4 -6.69 4.96 -9.48
CA ARG A 4 -7.18 3.59 -9.65
C ARG A 4 -6.12 2.51 -9.40
N THR A 5 -4.93 2.67 -9.97
CA THR A 5 -3.84 1.69 -9.79
C THR A 5 -3.33 1.66 -8.36
N ALA A 6 -3.24 2.83 -7.72
CA ALA A 6 -2.86 2.90 -6.31
C ALA A 6 -3.88 2.23 -5.40
N LEU A 7 -5.17 2.41 -5.67
CA LEU A 7 -6.24 1.77 -4.91
C LEU A 7 -6.22 0.24 -5.10
N SER A 8 -6.03 -0.25 -6.33
CA SER A 8 -5.89 -1.69 -6.59
C SER A 8 -4.71 -2.30 -5.82
N LEU A 9 -3.56 -1.63 -5.79
CA LEU A 9 -2.39 -2.08 -5.02
C LEU A 9 -2.65 -2.14 -3.52
N LEU A 10 -3.40 -1.17 -2.98
CA LEU A 10 -3.79 -1.17 -1.56
C LEU A 10 -4.71 -2.35 -1.22
N PHE A 11 -5.71 -2.65 -2.06
CA PHE A 11 -6.60 -3.80 -1.86
C PHE A 11 -5.86 -5.13 -1.94
N ILE A 12 -4.95 -5.29 -2.92
CA ILE A 12 -4.13 -6.50 -3.06
C ILE A 12 -3.22 -6.66 -1.82
N GLY A 13 -2.55 -5.58 -1.38
CA GLY A 13 -1.72 -5.61 -0.18
C GLY A 13 -2.52 -5.99 1.07
N LEU A 14 -3.75 -5.48 1.20
CA LEU A 14 -4.65 -5.81 2.31
C LEU A 14 -5.05 -7.30 2.29
N ALA A 15 -5.35 -7.85 1.12
CA ALA A 15 -5.65 -9.27 0.96
C ALA A 15 -4.45 -10.16 1.33
N VAL A 16 -3.24 -9.79 0.92
CA VAL A 16 -2.01 -10.52 1.27
C VAL A 16 -1.75 -10.48 2.78
N LEU A 17 -2.00 -9.34 3.45
CA LEU A 17 -1.89 -9.22 4.89
C LEU A 17 -2.93 -10.06 5.63
N ALA A 18 -4.19 -10.07 5.17
CA ALA A 18 -5.24 -10.90 5.74
C ALA A 18 -4.90 -12.40 5.62
N LEU A 19 -4.43 -12.83 4.45
CA LEU A 19 -3.99 -14.21 4.22
C LEU A 19 -2.76 -14.57 5.07
N GLY A 20 -1.77 -13.67 5.17
CA GLY A 20 -0.61 -13.86 6.05
C GLY A 20 -0.99 -13.97 7.53
N GLY A 21 -2.01 -13.22 7.97
CA GLY A 21 -2.57 -13.30 9.32
C GLY A 21 -3.23 -14.66 9.58
N MET A 22 -4.01 -15.15 8.62
CA MET A 22 -4.60 -16.50 8.67
C MET A 22 -3.51 -17.58 8.74
N PHE A 23 -2.47 -17.50 7.92
CA PHE A 23 -1.36 -18.47 7.96
C PHE A 23 -0.58 -18.42 9.27
N LYS A 24 -0.48 -17.24 9.90
CA LYS A 24 0.13 -17.10 11.23
C LYS A 24 -0.71 -17.80 12.29
N MET A 25 -2.03 -17.71 12.22
CA MET A 25 -2.94 -18.46 13.11
C MET A 25 -2.80 -19.98 12.89
N LEU A 26 -2.62 -20.42 11.65
CA LEU A 26 -2.40 -21.81 11.28
C LEU A 26 -0.96 -22.32 11.59
N HIS A 27 -0.11 -21.52 12.23
CA HIS A 27 1.29 -21.83 12.56
C HIS A 27 2.15 -22.21 11.34
N TRP A 28 1.74 -21.79 10.15
CA TRP A 28 2.44 -22.17 8.93
C TRP A 28 3.86 -21.59 8.92
N PRO A 29 4.90 -22.42 8.66
CA PRO A 29 6.25 -21.92 8.52
C PRO A 29 6.28 -20.92 7.37
N SER A 30 6.91 -19.76 7.59
CA SER A 30 6.96 -18.61 6.65
C SER A 30 5.81 -17.60 6.71
N ALA A 31 4.81 -17.76 7.58
CA ALA A 31 3.75 -16.76 7.73
C ALA A 31 4.27 -15.35 8.10
N ASN A 32 5.34 -15.27 8.90
CA ASN A 32 5.99 -14.00 9.23
C ASN A 32 6.62 -13.31 8.00
N ILE A 33 7.17 -14.08 7.06
CA ILE A 33 7.78 -13.52 5.83
C ILE A 33 6.69 -12.91 4.95
N GLN A 34 5.57 -13.61 4.80
CA GLN A 34 4.43 -13.12 4.02
C GLN A 34 3.81 -11.86 4.63
N LEU A 35 3.70 -11.80 5.96
CA LEU A 35 3.26 -10.59 6.67
C LEU A 35 4.24 -9.43 6.51
N MET A 36 5.56 -9.68 6.56
CA MET A 36 6.58 -8.65 6.36
C MET A 36 6.49 -8.07 4.95
N LEU A 37 6.41 -8.92 3.92
CA LEU A 37 6.28 -8.50 2.53
C LEU A 37 4.99 -7.74 2.27
N GLY A 38 3.86 -8.23 2.80
CA GLY A 38 2.56 -7.55 2.71
C GLY A 38 2.60 -6.16 3.35
N THR A 39 3.25 -6.03 4.51
CA THR A 39 3.36 -4.76 5.23
C THR A 39 4.24 -3.77 4.45
N LEU A 40 5.40 -4.22 3.96
CA LEU A 40 6.28 -3.39 3.14
C LEU A 40 5.61 -2.91 1.85
N ALA A 41 4.88 -3.79 1.16
CA ALA A 41 4.11 -3.42 -0.02
C ALA A 41 3.02 -2.38 0.32
N GLN A 42 2.38 -2.49 1.48
CA GLN A 42 1.34 -1.54 1.88
C GLN A 42 1.92 -0.16 2.22
N VAL A 43 3.01 -0.12 3.00
CA VAL A 43 3.70 1.13 3.37
C VAL A 43 4.21 1.85 2.12
N THR A 44 4.87 1.13 1.20
CA THR A 44 5.41 1.73 -0.03
C THR A 44 4.29 2.27 -0.93
N ALA A 45 3.17 1.56 -1.06
CA ALA A 45 2.00 2.03 -1.81
C ALA A 45 1.36 3.30 -1.19
N LEU A 46 1.24 3.34 0.14
CA LEU A 46 0.71 4.51 0.87
C LEU A 46 1.63 5.73 0.74
N VAL A 47 2.93 5.55 0.92
CA VAL A 47 3.92 6.61 0.76
C VAL A 47 3.91 7.15 -0.67
N ALA A 48 3.92 6.26 -1.67
CA ALA A 48 3.85 6.65 -3.07
C ALA A 48 2.56 7.44 -3.37
N LEU A 49 1.40 7.00 -2.84
CA LEU A 49 0.14 7.73 -2.97
C LEU A 49 0.23 9.13 -2.32
N ALA A 50 0.72 9.21 -1.08
CA ALA A 50 0.85 10.46 -0.34
C ALA A 50 1.74 11.48 -1.08
N LEU A 51 2.86 11.03 -1.64
CA LEU A 51 3.74 11.87 -2.46
C LEU A 51 3.07 12.32 -3.77
N ASN A 52 2.37 11.40 -4.45
CA ASN A 52 1.62 11.76 -5.67
C ASN A 52 0.53 12.80 -5.37
N VAL A 53 -0.19 12.67 -4.25
CA VAL A 53 -1.23 13.63 -3.83
C VAL A 53 -0.62 14.97 -3.45
N SER A 54 0.46 14.98 -2.68
CA SER A 54 1.13 16.21 -2.25
C SER A 54 1.69 17.00 -3.44
N ARG A 55 2.29 16.31 -4.41
CA ARG A 55 2.77 16.91 -5.67
C ARG A 55 1.62 17.53 -6.47
N ARG A 56 0.44 16.90 -6.51
CA ARG A 56 -0.74 17.44 -7.22
C ARG A 56 -1.32 18.69 -6.56
N ARG A 57 -1.32 18.77 -5.23
CA ARG A 57 -1.79 19.97 -4.51
C ARG A 57 -0.90 21.18 -4.80
N ASN A 58 0.41 21.00 -4.69
CA ASN A 58 1.37 22.08 -4.89
C ASN A 58 1.29 22.67 -6.32
N VAL A 59 1.11 21.84 -7.35
CA VAL A 59 0.96 22.34 -8.73
C VAL A 59 -0.32 23.16 -8.94
N LYS A 60 -1.45 22.80 -8.30
CA LYS A 60 -2.68 23.59 -8.40
C LYS A 60 -2.52 24.97 -7.74
N GLU A 61 -1.92 24.99 -6.55
CA GLU A 61 -1.66 26.22 -5.81
C GLU A 61 -0.74 27.19 -6.58
N LEU A 62 0.21 26.66 -7.37
CA LEU A 62 1.09 27.47 -8.22
C LEU A 62 0.41 28.01 -9.48
N LEU A 63 -0.65 27.36 -9.98
CA LEU A 63 -1.37 27.80 -11.18
C LEU A 63 -2.49 28.81 -10.88
N GLU A 64 -2.96 28.85 -9.62
CA GLU A 64 -4.01 29.77 -9.15
C GLU A 64 -3.45 31.09 -8.57
N ARG A 65 -2.13 31.32 -8.67
CA ARG A 65 -1.45 32.59 -8.34
C ARG A 65 -1.02 33.31 -9.60
#